data_AF-D4N731-F1
#
_entry.id   AF-D4N731-F1
#
_cell.length_a   1.000
_cell.length_b   1.000
_cell.length_c   1.000
_cell.angle_alpha   90.00
_cell.angle_beta   90.00
_cell.angle_gamma   90.00
#
_symmetry.space_group_name_H-M   'P 1'
#
loop_
_entity.id
_entity.type
_entity.pdbx_description
1 polymer ?
#
loop_
_entity_poly.entity_id
_entity_poly.type
_entity_poly.pdbx_seq_one_letter_code
_entity_poly.pdbx_strand_id
1 'polypeptide(L)'
;MLFDKSDITKTEELHHLVPTKRLPWWYEHYKRVRLFPWWTRYNIGLTKEASHKDKILELVSKMDFDMKATSKIIRHAVSEFSKNGLGSDYPGYHTINHNLEVAYISLLSSINQKSENKILLKDIKNLFVAALFHDFDPRKEFEKPNEDNIELFIRNDQKLAKIIQSFEIDLNIVIALIHRTTYPFSGAQKEHALKRMNELFNLAGIEEDDIDTREHYEKLGLFLSICDRIAGYCLGDFNYAKELARRNARGIGWHSQVINEKSVEYFAALKQRDDKDTFERIIQSLPVGYRKKFFDNVESFREAWERELEIKASLRKNEISFVTVVENTIHERDKISTDLCDTVMKIRHEYCSPINFHDREFRKSIFDPSTILITLRVNSDVGQIVGYVKGGPLEKHRPRHGGYDESLGRMNTIHMESLRRGTLDQNLGKKNSVFMEWMAIKTGYLGEKGGHMLRSEFLKEAGRRGYKYVTSYYQRELIINRKNKGEPIEIVQQYDAAMIDYYRVDLSQLVESISVQ
;
A
#
# COMPACT_ATOMS: atom_id res chain seq x y z
N MET A 1 16.60 -6.56 -19.52
CA MET A 1 15.73 -6.38 -20.70
C MET A 1 15.94 -4.95 -21.18
N LEU A 2 16.40 -4.78 -22.42
CA LEU A 2 16.60 -3.47 -23.04
C LEU A 2 15.23 -2.81 -23.18
N PHE A 3 15.04 -1.66 -22.52
CA PHE A 3 13.81 -0.89 -22.65
C PHE A 3 13.78 -0.24 -24.04
N ASP A 4 12.79 -0.61 -24.84
CA ASP A 4 12.47 0.02 -26.12
C ASP A 4 12.06 1.49 -25.86
N LYS A 5 12.68 2.40 -26.62
CA LYS A 5 12.71 3.86 -26.41
C LYS A 5 11.58 4.60 -27.14
N SER A 6 10.53 3.91 -27.59
CA SER A 6 9.61 4.44 -28.59
C SER A 6 8.20 4.85 -28.11
N ASP A 7 7.85 4.71 -26.83
CA ASP A 7 6.48 5.01 -26.34
C ASP A 7 6.35 6.22 -25.37
N ILE A 8 7.35 7.10 -25.28
CA ILE A 8 7.32 8.26 -24.36
C ILE A 8 7.09 9.61 -25.07
N THR A 9 6.85 9.64 -26.38
CA THR A 9 6.63 10.89 -27.13
C THR A 9 5.16 11.11 -27.45
N LYS A 10 4.39 11.64 -26.50
CA LYS A 10 3.22 12.54 -26.69
C LYS A 10 2.51 12.87 -25.36
N THR A 11 3.15 13.65 -24.51
CA THR A 11 2.47 14.50 -23.52
C THR A 11 3.46 15.56 -23.02
N GLU A 12 3.91 16.42 -23.93
CA GLU A 12 4.47 17.72 -23.58
C GLU A 12 3.39 18.77 -23.85
N GLU A 13 2.53 19.00 -22.86
CA GLU A 13 1.82 20.27 -22.75
C GLU A 13 2.05 20.83 -21.34
N LEU A 14 2.63 22.02 -21.30
CA LEU A 14 2.84 22.85 -20.12
C LEU A 14 1.59 22.84 -19.24
N HIS A 15 1.67 22.24 -18.05
CA HIS A 15 0.68 22.45 -17.01
C HIS A 15 0.82 23.86 -16.44
N HIS A 16 0.03 24.78 -16.98
CA HIS A 16 -0.38 25.96 -16.22
C HIS A 16 -1.01 25.49 -14.90
N LEU A 17 -0.40 25.87 -13.78
CA LEU A 17 -0.88 25.62 -12.42
C LEU A 17 -2.26 26.28 -12.22
N VAL A 18 -3.32 25.55 -12.57
CA VAL A 18 -4.69 25.90 -12.19
C VAL A 18 -4.84 25.56 -10.70
N PRO A 19 -5.26 26.50 -9.84
CA PRO A 19 -5.58 26.17 -8.45
C PRO A 19 -6.91 25.40 -8.43
N THR A 20 -6.85 24.08 -8.44
CA THR A 20 -8.05 23.22 -8.41
C THR A 20 -8.48 22.86 -6.98
N LYS A 21 -9.82 22.78 -6.86
CA LYS A 21 -10.71 22.81 -5.68
C LYS A 21 -10.12 22.28 -4.37
N ARG A 22 -9.94 23.19 -3.40
CA ARG A 22 -9.92 22.83 -1.97
C ARG A 22 -11.18 22.02 -1.65
N LEU A 23 -11.01 20.94 -0.87
CA LEU A 23 -12.15 20.26 -0.27
C LEU A 23 -13.00 21.29 0.47
N PRO A 24 -14.34 21.25 0.36
CA PRO A 24 -15.18 22.21 1.04
C PRO A 24 -14.90 22.23 2.53
N TRP A 25 -14.90 23.41 3.16
CA TRP A 25 -14.59 23.56 4.60
C TRP A 25 -15.44 22.65 5.50
N TRP A 26 -16.69 22.37 5.11
CA TRP A 26 -17.60 21.49 5.83
C TRP A 26 -17.15 20.03 5.80
N TYR A 27 -16.41 19.60 4.76
CA TYR A 27 -15.90 18.24 4.65
C TYR A 27 -14.74 18.00 5.62
N GLU A 28 -13.85 18.98 5.77
CA GLU A 28 -12.80 18.93 6.79
C GLU A 28 -13.39 18.90 8.20
N HIS A 29 -14.39 19.74 8.46
CA HIS A 29 -15.09 19.78 9.74
C HIS A 29 -15.80 18.45 10.04
N TYR A 30 -16.54 17.92 9.06
CA TYR A 30 -17.19 16.61 9.13
C TYR A 30 -16.18 15.50 9.44
N LYS A 31 -15.03 15.46 8.76
CA LYS A 31 -13.98 14.48 9.05
C LYS A 31 -13.40 14.66 10.45
N ARG A 32 -13.19 15.88 10.94
CA ARG A 32 -12.69 16.12 12.31
C ARG A 32 -13.66 15.59 13.37
N VAL A 33 -14.96 15.86 13.22
CA VAL A 33 -16.01 15.32 14.10
C VAL A 33 -16.02 13.78 14.01
N ARG A 34 -15.98 13.23 12.80
CA ARG A 34 -15.94 11.78 12.57
C ARG A 34 -14.71 11.09 13.18
N LEU A 35 -13.57 11.77 13.22
CA LEU A 35 -12.32 11.25 13.76
C LEU A 35 -12.19 11.44 15.28
N PHE A 36 -13.14 12.08 15.95
CA PHE A 36 -13.06 12.37 17.38
C PHE A 36 -12.81 11.14 18.28
N PRO A 37 -13.48 9.99 18.10
CA PRO A 37 -13.21 8.83 18.93
C PRO A 37 -11.81 8.25 18.70
N TRP A 38 -11.34 8.26 17.45
CA TRP A 38 -9.98 7.84 17.10
C TRP A 38 -8.94 8.78 17.72
N TRP A 39 -9.19 10.10 17.67
CA TRP A 39 -8.34 11.10 18.33
C TRP A 39 -8.24 10.90 19.83
N THR A 40 -9.35 10.51 20.47
CA THR A 40 -9.35 10.18 21.90
C THR A 40 -8.39 9.02 22.15
N ARG A 41 -8.53 7.92 21.40
CA ARG A 41 -7.65 6.73 21.48
C ARG A 41 -6.19 7.04 21.17
N TYR A 42 -5.91 7.90 20.19
CA TYR A 42 -4.58 8.38 19.89
C TYR A 42 -3.96 9.12 21.07
N ASN A 43 -4.70 10.03 21.71
CA ASN A 43 -4.19 10.80 22.83
C ASN A 43 -3.94 9.97 24.10
N ILE A 44 -4.66 8.85 24.29
CA ILE A 44 -4.46 7.92 25.41
C ILE A 44 -3.55 6.73 25.10
N GLY A 45 -2.87 6.70 23.93
CA GLY A 45 -1.84 5.70 23.64
C GLY A 45 -2.33 4.39 23.01
N LEU A 46 -3.60 4.28 22.61
CA LEU A 46 -4.19 3.00 22.13
C LEU A 46 -4.08 2.76 20.62
N THR A 47 -3.31 3.59 19.89
CA THR A 47 -3.18 3.50 18.42
C THR A 47 -1.73 3.22 18.02
N LYS A 48 -1.52 2.70 16.80
CA LYS A 48 -0.16 2.45 16.29
C LYS A 48 0.62 3.75 16.15
N GLU A 49 -0.05 4.81 15.72
CA GLU A 49 0.48 6.16 15.57
C GLU A 49 0.93 6.71 16.92
N ALA A 50 0.18 6.45 18.00
CA ALA A 50 0.58 6.84 19.34
C ALA A 50 1.81 6.06 19.81
N SER A 51 1.88 4.75 19.56
CA SER A 51 3.07 3.95 19.88
C SER A 51 4.33 4.45 19.16
N HIS A 52 4.23 4.82 17.87
CA HIS A 52 5.35 5.40 17.14
C HIS A 52 5.72 6.79 17.67
N LYS A 53 4.73 7.64 17.94
CA LYS A 53 4.97 8.93 18.60
C LYS A 53 5.76 8.74 19.89
N ASP A 54 5.36 7.82 20.76
CA ASP A 54 6.01 7.63 22.06
C ASP A 54 7.46 7.15 21.89
N LYS A 55 7.71 6.23 20.95
CA LYS A 55 9.08 5.81 20.60
C LYS A 55 9.95 6.95 20.05
N ILE A 56 9.38 7.81 19.20
CA ILE A 56 10.07 8.99 18.69
C ILE A 56 10.38 9.96 19.83
N LEU A 57 9.41 10.23 20.71
CA LEU A 57 9.60 11.11 21.86
C LEU A 57 10.67 10.57 22.84
N GLU A 58 10.76 9.26 23.02
CA GLU A 58 11.82 8.62 23.83
C GLU A 58 13.22 8.78 23.19
N LEU A 59 13.33 8.71 21.86
CA LEU A 59 14.60 8.99 21.18
C LEU A 59 14.97 10.47 21.30
N VAL A 60 14.00 11.35 21.06
CA VAL A 60 14.17 12.80 21.11
C VAL A 60 14.53 13.26 22.53
N SER A 61 14.05 12.62 23.59
CA SER A 61 14.46 12.95 24.97
C SER A 61 15.93 12.64 25.28
N LYS A 62 16.57 11.81 24.45
CA LYS A 62 18.02 11.52 24.53
C LYS A 62 18.84 12.51 23.67
N MET A 63 18.16 13.46 23.02
CA MET A 63 18.75 14.52 22.20
C MET A 63 18.40 15.88 22.80
N ASP A 64 19.17 16.91 22.43
CA ASP A 64 18.85 18.30 22.78
C ASP A 64 17.76 18.87 21.84
N PHE A 65 16.63 18.15 21.76
CA PHE A 65 15.45 18.55 20.99
C PHE A 65 14.40 19.17 21.92
N ASP A 66 13.67 20.17 21.41
CA ASP A 66 12.47 20.64 22.10
C ASP A 66 11.37 19.56 22.03
N MET A 67 11.15 18.89 23.16
CA MET A 67 10.11 17.88 23.34
C MET A 67 8.69 18.39 23.07
N LYS A 68 8.39 19.64 23.45
CA LYS A 68 7.07 20.25 23.23
C LYS A 68 6.87 20.56 21.75
N ALA A 69 7.88 21.12 21.08
CA ALA A 69 7.83 21.38 19.64
C ALA A 69 7.72 20.07 18.84
N THR A 70 8.49 19.04 19.22
CA THR A 70 8.43 17.69 18.64
C THR A 70 7.06 17.06 18.77
N SER A 71 6.48 17.07 19.97
CA SER A 71 5.12 16.55 20.17
C SER A 71 4.08 17.31 19.34
N LYS A 72 4.22 18.63 19.22
CA LYS A 72 3.34 19.47 18.39
C LYS A 72 3.45 19.14 16.90
N ILE A 73 4.66 18.95 16.37
CA ILE A 73 4.83 18.66 14.93
C ILE A 73 4.30 17.27 14.58
N ILE A 74 4.54 16.25 15.42
CA ILE A 74 3.99 14.91 15.22
C ILE A 74 2.46 14.97 15.24
N ARG A 75 1.87 15.64 16.24
CA ARG A 75 0.41 15.81 16.33
C ARG A 75 -0.14 16.55 15.11
N HIS A 76 0.60 17.53 14.58
CA HIS A 76 0.23 18.24 13.36
C HIS A 76 0.23 17.33 12.15
N ALA A 77 1.33 16.61 11.88
CA ALA A 77 1.42 15.63 10.80
C ALA A 77 0.27 14.60 10.88
N VAL A 78 0.08 13.98 12.06
CA VAL A 78 -0.99 13.01 12.28
C VAL A 78 -2.37 13.60 11.97
N SER A 79 -2.62 14.85 12.35
CA SER A 79 -3.87 15.56 12.05
C SER A 79 -4.08 15.77 10.56
N GLU A 80 -3.05 16.25 9.86
CA GLU A 80 -3.11 16.60 8.45
C GLU A 80 -3.31 15.35 7.58
N PHE A 81 -2.58 14.26 7.84
CA PHE A 81 -2.81 12.98 7.18
C PHE A 81 -4.22 12.45 7.42
N SER A 82 -4.66 12.42 8.68
CA SER A 82 -5.96 11.83 9.03
C SER A 82 -7.13 12.60 8.41
N LYS A 83 -7.12 13.94 8.45
CA LYS A 83 -8.19 14.75 7.86
C LYS A 83 -8.19 14.67 6.32
N ASN A 84 -7.04 14.46 5.68
CA ASN A 84 -6.99 14.25 4.22
C ASN A 84 -7.31 12.81 3.82
N GLY A 85 -7.46 11.88 4.77
CA GLY A 85 -7.81 10.48 4.49
C GLY A 85 -6.60 9.59 4.19
N LEU A 86 -5.41 10.03 4.61
CA LEU A 86 -4.14 9.32 4.55
C LEU A 86 -3.76 8.72 5.93
N GLY A 87 -4.79 8.43 6.75
CA GLY A 87 -4.64 7.83 8.08
C GLY A 87 -4.32 6.32 8.01
N SER A 88 -4.43 5.63 9.15
CA SER A 88 -4.24 4.16 9.23
C SER A 88 -5.19 3.36 8.34
N ASP A 89 -6.33 3.94 7.98
CA ASP A 89 -7.40 3.35 7.19
C ASP A 89 -7.20 3.54 5.68
N TYR A 90 -6.19 4.30 5.25
CA TYR A 90 -5.85 4.42 3.84
C TYR A 90 -5.29 3.09 3.30
N PRO A 91 -5.82 2.56 2.18
CA PRO A 91 -5.43 1.25 1.66
C PRO A 91 -4.09 1.24 0.91
N GLY A 92 -3.55 2.42 0.58
CA GLY A 92 -2.25 2.57 -0.07
C GLY A 92 -1.06 2.47 0.90
N TYR A 93 0.13 2.69 0.36
CA TYR A 93 1.39 2.57 1.10
C TYR A 93 1.69 3.84 1.91
N HIS A 94 1.54 5.00 1.26
CA HIS A 94 1.96 6.30 1.80
C HIS A 94 0.93 6.83 2.82
N THR A 95 1.13 6.43 4.08
CA THR A 95 0.24 6.70 5.23
C THR A 95 1.00 7.38 6.35
N ILE A 96 0.28 7.98 7.29
CA ILE A 96 0.91 8.52 8.51
C ILE A 96 1.72 7.47 9.29
N ASN A 97 1.30 6.20 9.30
CA ASN A 97 2.08 5.16 9.98
C ASN A 97 3.43 4.98 9.32
N HIS A 98 3.46 4.93 7.98
CA HIS A 98 4.70 4.85 7.23
C HIS A 98 5.61 6.05 7.54
N ASN A 99 5.12 7.30 7.46
CA ASN A 99 5.93 8.48 7.78
C ASN A 99 6.48 8.50 9.21
N LEU A 100 5.72 7.98 10.18
CA LEU A 100 6.20 7.83 11.56
C LEU A 100 7.27 6.74 11.68
N GLU A 101 7.16 5.65 10.91
CA GLU A 101 8.20 4.62 10.81
C GLU A 101 9.49 5.19 10.20
N VAL A 102 9.38 5.95 9.11
CA VAL A 102 10.51 6.65 8.47
C VAL A 102 11.15 7.62 9.44
N ALA A 103 10.37 8.50 10.08
CA ALA A 103 10.88 9.47 11.06
C ALA A 103 11.60 8.78 12.22
N TYR A 104 11.05 7.67 12.74
CA TYR A 104 11.68 6.90 13.79
C TYR A 104 13.02 6.29 13.34
N ILE A 105 13.07 5.66 12.16
CA ILE A 105 14.29 5.03 11.64
C ILE A 105 15.35 6.08 11.28
N SER A 106 14.96 7.21 10.69
CA SER A 106 15.88 8.33 10.41
C SER A 106 16.51 8.88 11.68
N LEU A 107 15.72 9.11 12.74
CA LEU A 107 16.25 9.55 14.03
C LEU A 107 17.15 8.49 14.67
N LEU A 108 16.68 7.25 14.74
CA LEU A 108 17.42 6.15 15.35
C LEU A 108 18.77 5.92 14.65
N SER A 109 18.78 5.95 13.33
CA SER A 109 19.99 5.80 12.53
C SER A 109 20.93 6.99 12.71
N SER A 110 20.40 8.22 12.76
CA SER A 110 21.21 9.43 12.88
C SER A 110 21.96 9.52 14.22
N ILE A 111 21.33 9.13 15.32
CA ILE A 111 21.95 9.17 16.67
C ILE A 111 23.03 8.11 16.83
N ASN A 112 22.80 6.93 16.25
CA ASN A 112 23.69 5.77 16.42
C ASN A 112 24.80 5.71 15.35
N GLN A 113 25.04 6.81 14.63
CA GLN A 113 26.17 6.91 13.73
C GLN A 113 27.49 6.79 14.50
N LYS A 114 28.49 6.18 13.86
CA LYS A 114 29.86 6.18 14.37
C LYS A 114 30.43 7.61 14.36
N SER A 115 31.47 7.85 15.16
CA SER A 115 32.06 9.19 15.37
C SER A 115 32.47 9.88 14.07
N GLU A 116 33.06 9.15 13.13
CA GLU A 116 33.46 9.63 11.80
C GLU A 116 32.30 10.01 10.88
N ASN A 117 31.08 9.62 11.26
CA ASN A 117 29.85 9.77 10.51
C ASN A 117 28.79 10.55 11.32
N LYS A 118 29.22 11.34 12.30
CA LYS A 118 28.31 12.08 13.16
C LYS A 118 27.48 13.08 12.35
N ILE A 119 26.16 13.06 12.54
CA ILE A 119 25.24 14.00 11.90
C ILE A 119 25.00 15.17 12.86
N LEU A 120 25.02 16.40 12.34
CA LEU A 120 24.81 17.60 13.14
C LEU A 120 23.38 17.67 13.65
N LEU A 121 23.17 18.23 14.84
CA LEU A 121 21.84 18.33 15.45
C LEU A 121 20.84 19.07 14.54
N LYS A 122 21.30 20.12 13.85
CA LYS A 122 20.49 20.86 12.86
C LYS A 122 20.02 19.95 11.71
N ASP A 123 20.89 19.08 11.21
CA ASP A 123 20.57 18.13 10.15
C ASP A 123 19.61 17.03 10.62
N ILE A 124 19.75 16.56 11.87
CA ILE A 124 18.79 15.61 12.46
C ILE A 124 17.39 16.26 12.55
N LYS A 125 17.31 17.55 12.91
CA LYS A 125 16.05 18.29 12.91
C LYS A 125 15.47 18.42 11.49
N ASN A 126 16.28 18.73 10.49
CA ASN A 126 15.87 18.76 9.07
C ASN A 126 15.32 17.40 8.62
N LEU A 127 16.06 16.32 8.88
CA LEU A 127 15.66 14.95 8.58
C LEU A 127 14.33 14.58 9.23
N PHE A 128 14.16 14.92 10.51
CA PHE A 128 12.94 14.60 11.25
C PHE A 128 11.70 15.26 10.65
N VAL A 129 11.78 16.55 10.33
CA VAL A 129 10.65 17.26 9.72
C VAL A 129 10.40 16.74 8.31
N ALA A 130 11.44 16.58 7.48
CA ALA A 130 11.30 16.05 6.13
C ALA A 130 10.67 14.64 6.14
N ALA A 131 11.14 13.73 7.01
CA ALA A 131 10.59 12.39 7.14
C ALA A 131 9.09 12.37 7.47
N LEU A 132 8.61 13.27 8.33
CA LEU A 132 7.19 13.35 8.69
C LEU A 132 6.29 13.78 7.52
N PHE A 133 6.81 14.54 6.55
CA PHE A 133 6.00 15.15 5.49
C PHE A 133 6.36 14.73 4.07
N HIS A 134 7.42 13.94 3.85
CA HIS A 134 7.90 13.58 2.51
C HIS A 134 6.85 12.90 1.61
N ASP A 135 5.87 12.25 2.22
CA ASP A 135 4.77 11.54 1.56
C ASP A 135 3.42 12.25 1.66
N PHE A 136 3.38 13.45 2.27
CA PHE A 136 2.13 14.16 2.54
C PHE A 136 1.61 14.90 1.31
N ASP A 137 1.09 14.16 0.35
CA ASP A 137 0.36 14.72 -0.79
C ASP A 137 -1.14 14.81 -0.48
N PRO A 138 -1.68 15.98 -0.10
CA PRO A 138 -3.08 16.13 0.24
C PRO A 138 -4.02 15.96 -0.96
N ARG A 139 -3.53 16.10 -2.21
CA ARG A 139 -4.35 15.91 -3.41
C ARG A 139 -4.51 14.43 -3.73
N LYS A 140 -3.44 13.65 -3.52
CA LYS A 140 -3.40 12.21 -3.75
C LYS A 140 -4.02 11.80 -5.08
N GLU A 141 -3.63 12.51 -6.15
CA GLU A 141 -4.07 12.22 -7.52
C GLU A 141 -3.56 10.84 -7.98
N PHE A 142 -2.39 10.44 -7.49
CA PHE A 142 -1.77 9.14 -7.71
C PHE A 142 -1.35 8.51 -6.38
N GLU A 143 -1.09 7.19 -6.38
CA GLU A 143 -0.57 6.52 -5.19
C GLU A 143 0.82 7.04 -4.83
N LYS A 144 1.70 7.21 -5.82
CA LYS A 144 2.99 7.85 -5.59
C LYS A 144 2.76 9.34 -5.23
N PRO A 145 3.36 9.85 -4.15
CA PRO A 145 3.28 11.28 -3.81
C PRO A 145 3.89 12.14 -4.92
N ASN A 146 3.34 13.34 -5.07
CA ASN A 146 3.92 14.39 -5.90
C ASN A 146 4.62 15.41 -5.00
N GLU A 147 5.93 15.55 -5.17
CA GLU A 147 6.79 16.40 -4.34
C GLU A 147 6.43 17.89 -4.46
N ASP A 148 5.91 18.35 -5.60
CA ASP A 148 5.45 19.73 -5.79
C ASP A 148 4.16 20.01 -5.03
N ASN A 149 3.23 19.04 -4.97
CA ASN A 149 2.02 19.15 -4.15
C ASN A 149 2.37 19.23 -2.66
N ILE A 150 3.35 18.45 -2.22
CA ILE A 150 3.87 18.45 -0.85
C ILE A 150 4.49 19.81 -0.54
N GLU A 151 5.38 20.31 -1.41
CA GLU A 151 5.98 21.63 -1.28
C GLU A 151 4.92 22.73 -1.18
N LEU A 152 3.94 22.71 -2.08
CA LEU A 152 2.85 23.69 -2.09
C LEU A 152 2.08 23.67 -0.76
N PHE A 153 1.81 22.48 -0.20
CA PHE A 153 1.16 22.39 1.10
C PHE A 153 2.03 22.99 2.21
N ILE A 154 3.30 22.55 2.31
CA ILE A 154 4.20 22.93 3.39
C ILE A 154 4.39 24.45 3.44
N ARG A 155 4.54 25.09 2.27
CA ARG A 155 4.67 26.55 2.16
C ARG A 155 3.42 27.32 2.60
N ASN A 156 2.24 26.72 2.44
CA ASN A 156 0.96 27.36 2.76
C ASN A 156 0.45 27.05 4.17
N ASP A 157 1.08 26.13 4.90
CA ASP A 157 0.70 25.79 6.26
C ASP A 157 1.39 26.70 7.30
N GLN A 158 0.68 27.75 7.71
CA GLN A 158 1.16 28.71 8.71
C GLN A 158 1.49 28.08 10.07
N LYS A 159 0.82 26.97 10.43
CA LYS A 159 1.05 26.30 11.71
C LYS A 159 2.34 25.49 11.64
N LEU A 160 2.56 24.79 10.53
CA LEU A 160 3.82 24.09 10.27
C LEU A 160 4.99 25.07 10.21
N ALA A 161 4.85 26.19 9.49
CA ALA A 161 5.89 27.23 9.43
C ALA A 161 6.31 27.75 10.81
N LYS A 162 5.35 28.04 11.70
CA LYS A 162 5.64 28.44 13.09
C LYS A 162 6.35 27.35 13.89
N ILE A 163 5.99 26.09 13.68
CA ILE A 163 6.65 24.96 14.35
C ILE A 163 8.07 24.79 13.82
N ILE A 164 8.30 24.85 12.51
CA ILE A 164 9.62 24.77 11.88
C ILE A 164 10.54 25.90 12.39
N GLN A 165 10.02 27.12 12.51
CA GLN A 165 10.78 28.23 13.09
C GLN A 165 11.25 27.93 14.52
N SER A 166 10.42 27.27 15.34
CA SER A 166 10.82 26.85 16.70
C SER A 166 11.88 25.74 16.74
N PHE A 167 12.12 25.04 15.64
CA PHE A 167 13.22 24.09 15.50
C PHE A 167 14.53 24.75 15.07
N GLU A 168 14.51 26.02 14.68
CA GLU A 168 15.68 26.76 14.16
C GLU A 168 16.28 26.11 12.90
N ILE A 169 15.40 25.63 12.02
CA ILE A 169 15.76 25.02 10.73
C ILE A 169 15.15 25.78 9.56
N ASP A 170 15.76 25.66 8.39
CA ASP A 170 15.32 26.33 7.17
C ASP A 170 14.29 25.47 6.42
N LEU A 171 13.16 26.08 6.08
CA LEU A 171 12.07 25.39 5.40
C LEU A 171 12.44 24.92 4.00
N ASN A 172 13.26 25.68 3.27
CA ASN A 172 13.70 25.32 1.93
C ASN A 172 14.63 24.10 1.97
N ILE A 173 15.46 23.96 3.02
CA ILE A 173 16.27 22.76 3.22
C ILE A 173 15.38 21.54 3.47
N VAL A 174 14.37 21.66 4.34
CA VAL A 174 13.40 20.58 4.56
C VAL A 174 12.74 20.14 3.25
N ILE A 175 12.30 21.09 2.43
CA ILE A 175 11.67 20.81 1.13
C ILE A 175 12.68 20.17 0.15
N ALA A 176 13.95 20.61 0.15
CA ALA A 176 15.00 20.03 -0.69
C ALA A 176 15.25 18.56 -0.34
N LEU A 177 15.24 18.21 0.95
CA LEU A 177 15.35 16.81 1.40
C LEU A 177 14.17 15.97 0.91
N ILE A 178 12.95 16.52 0.88
CA ILE A 178 11.76 15.85 0.35
C ILE A 178 11.88 15.62 -1.16
N HIS A 179 12.32 16.60 -1.95
CA HIS A 179 12.55 16.38 -3.39
C HIS A 179 13.57 15.27 -3.64
N ARG A 180 14.56 15.12 -2.76
CA ARG A 180 15.56 14.05 -2.86
C ARG A 180 15.00 12.64 -2.57
N THR A 181 13.84 12.51 -1.93
CA THR A 181 13.18 11.20 -1.71
C THR A 181 12.46 10.65 -2.93
N THR A 182 12.33 11.45 -4.00
CA THR A 182 11.72 11.01 -5.28
C THR A 182 12.29 9.65 -5.73
N TYR A 183 11.40 8.67 -5.97
CA TYR A 183 11.79 7.34 -6.44
C TYR A 183 11.03 6.91 -7.71
N PRO A 184 11.68 6.27 -8.70
CA PRO A 184 13.12 6.09 -8.82
C PRO A 184 13.84 7.43 -9.05
N PHE A 185 15.00 7.62 -8.41
CA PHE A 185 15.83 8.82 -8.57
C PHE A 185 16.68 8.72 -9.85
N SER A 186 16.03 8.73 -11.01
CA SER A 186 16.65 8.57 -12.32
C SER A 186 15.90 9.34 -13.41
N GLY A 187 16.53 9.57 -14.56
CA GLY A 187 15.90 10.21 -15.72
C GLY A 187 15.30 11.58 -15.41
N ALA A 188 14.16 11.90 -16.05
CA ALA A 188 13.47 13.17 -15.90
C ALA A 188 13.08 13.48 -14.44
N GLN A 189 12.75 12.46 -13.63
CA GLN A 189 12.44 12.68 -12.21
C GLN A 189 13.65 13.18 -11.42
N LYS A 190 14.84 12.61 -11.68
CA LYS A 190 16.10 13.06 -11.06
C LYS A 190 16.45 14.47 -11.50
N GLU A 191 16.34 14.76 -12.80
CA GLU A 191 16.65 16.08 -13.35
C GLU A 191 15.74 17.16 -12.73
N HIS A 192 14.44 16.89 -12.63
CA HIS A 192 13.48 17.78 -11.98
C HIS A 192 13.83 18.00 -10.51
N ALA A 193 14.02 16.92 -9.74
CA ALA A 193 14.33 17.00 -8.32
C ALA A 193 15.64 17.76 -8.06
N LEU A 194 16.72 17.49 -8.81
CA LEU A 194 18.00 18.18 -8.67
C LEU A 194 17.91 19.66 -9.04
N LYS A 195 17.18 20.01 -10.11
CA LYS A 195 16.93 21.40 -10.46
C LYS A 195 16.21 22.11 -9.32
N ARG A 196 15.13 21.51 -8.81
CA ARG A 196 14.35 22.12 -7.73
C ARG A 196 15.14 22.24 -6.43
N MET A 197 15.94 21.23 -6.09
CA MET A 197 16.87 21.28 -4.94
C MET A 197 17.85 22.45 -5.04
N ASN A 198 18.47 22.67 -6.21
CA ASN A 198 19.40 23.78 -6.39
C ASN A 198 18.73 25.16 -6.23
N GLU A 199 17.51 25.32 -6.73
CA GLU A 199 16.71 26.53 -6.51
C GLU A 199 16.41 26.73 -5.01
N LEU A 200 16.10 25.65 -4.29
CA LEU A 200 15.83 25.67 -2.86
C LEU A 200 17.08 26.00 -2.03
N PHE A 201 18.26 25.55 -2.46
CA PHE A 201 19.54 25.93 -1.85
C PHE A 201 19.81 27.43 -2.01
N ASN A 202 19.56 28.00 -3.20
CA ASN A 202 19.65 29.45 -3.42
C ASN A 202 18.69 30.21 -2.48
N LEU A 203 17.45 29.74 -2.34
CA LEU A 203 16.46 30.34 -1.44
C LEU A 203 16.81 30.20 0.05
N ALA A 204 17.62 29.21 0.42
CA ALA A 204 18.17 29.03 1.77
C ALA A 204 19.43 29.88 2.02
N GLY A 205 19.89 30.66 1.03
CA GLY A 205 21.09 31.47 1.12
C GLY A 205 22.40 30.69 1.00
N ILE A 206 22.38 29.52 0.33
CA ILE A 206 23.59 28.76 -0.01
C ILE A 206 24.01 29.18 -1.41
N GLU A 207 25.22 29.73 -1.55
CA GLU A 207 25.75 30.21 -2.82
C GLU A 207 25.94 29.06 -3.84
N GLU A 208 25.94 29.38 -5.13
CA GLU A 208 26.06 28.37 -6.20
C GLU A 208 27.43 27.68 -6.24
N ASP A 209 28.48 28.36 -5.77
CA ASP A 209 29.85 27.86 -5.68
C ASP A 209 30.17 27.16 -4.34
N ASP A 210 29.26 27.20 -3.36
CA ASP A 210 29.34 26.39 -2.13
C ASP A 210 28.92 24.94 -2.40
N ILE A 211 29.76 24.26 -3.18
CA ILE A 211 29.54 22.88 -3.63
C ILE A 211 29.50 21.93 -2.42
N ASP A 212 30.34 22.15 -1.42
CA ASP A 212 30.43 21.28 -0.24
C ASP A 212 29.12 21.26 0.56
N THR A 213 28.52 22.43 0.83
CA THR A 213 27.25 22.52 1.56
C THR A 213 26.09 21.94 0.74
N ARG A 214 26.07 22.14 -0.58
CA ARG A 214 25.05 21.57 -1.47
C ARG A 214 25.13 20.05 -1.53
N GLU A 215 26.33 19.51 -1.72
CA GLU A 215 26.56 18.07 -1.70
C GLU A 215 26.20 17.45 -0.35
N HIS A 216 26.48 18.15 0.75
CA HIS A 216 26.10 17.71 2.09
C HIS A 216 24.58 17.51 2.21
N TYR A 217 23.77 18.50 1.78
CA TYR A 217 22.31 18.37 1.84
C TYR A 217 21.75 17.37 0.82
N GLU A 218 22.39 17.19 -0.35
CA GLU A 218 22.02 16.10 -1.25
C GLU A 218 22.27 14.73 -0.61
N LYS A 219 23.43 14.53 0.02
CA LYS A 219 23.77 13.29 0.75
C LYS A 219 22.83 13.09 1.94
N LEU A 220 22.43 14.15 2.62
CA LEU A 220 21.43 14.11 3.70
C LEU A 220 20.05 13.70 3.17
N GLY A 221 19.65 14.17 1.99
CA GLY A 221 18.42 13.76 1.33
C GLY A 221 18.46 12.30 0.86
N LEU A 222 19.61 11.83 0.38
CA LEU A 222 19.83 10.42 0.06
C LEU A 222 19.72 9.54 1.32
N PHE A 223 20.27 9.99 2.45
CA PHE A 223 20.11 9.32 3.73
C PHE A 223 18.64 9.14 4.11
N LEU A 224 17.82 10.20 3.96
CA LEU A 224 16.38 10.13 4.17
C LEU A 224 15.70 9.15 3.21
N SER A 225 16.01 9.23 1.92
CA SER A 225 15.45 8.34 0.89
C SER A 225 15.75 6.87 1.17
N ILE A 226 16.91 6.54 1.74
CA ILE A 226 17.21 5.16 2.13
C ILE A 226 16.43 4.78 3.39
N CYS A 227 16.33 5.66 4.39
CA CYS A 227 15.54 5.41 5.59
C CYS A 227 14.07 5.09 5.24
N ASP A 228 13.47 5.88 4.35
CA ASP A 228 12.12 5.64 3.82
C ASP A 228 11.99 4.22 3.25
N ARG A 229 12.88 3.91 2.31
CA ARG A 229 12.92 2.64 1.58
C ARG A 229 13.10 1.38 2.44
N ILE A 230 13.68 1.49 3.63
CA ILE A 230 13.96 0.34 4.50
C ILE A 230 13.12 0.31 5.78
N ALA A 231 12.50 1.42 6.19
CA ALA A 231 11.97 1.58 7.55
C ALA A 231 10.99 0.46 7.93
N GLY A 232 9.97 0.22 7.11
CA GLY A 232 8.99 -0.82 7.37
C GLY A 232 9.59 -2.24 7.40
N TYR A 233 10.60 -2.50 6.56
CA TYR A 233 11.33 -3.77 6.51
C TYR A 233 12.27 -3.99 7.71
N CYS A 234 12.71 -2.92 8.38
CA CYS A 234 13.48 -3.02 9.62
C CYS A 234 12.57 -3.26 10.84
N LEU A 235 11.36 -2.70 10.84
CA LEU A 235 10.48 -2.68 12.01
C LEU A 235 9.60 -3.93 12.14
N GLY A 236 9.04 -4.40 11.02
CA GLY A 236 8.10 -5.52 10.98
C GLY A 236 8.74 -6.87 10.68
N ASP A 237 7.92 -7.91 10.85
CA ASP A 237 8.23 -9.28 10.42
C ASP A 237 7.95 -9.47 8.93
N PHE A 238 8.14 -10.70 8.44
CA PHE A 238 7.95 -10.99 7.02
C PHE A 238 6.49 -10.83 6.56
N ASN A 239 5.51 -11.00 7.46
CA ASN A 239 4.11 -10.76 7.10
C ASN A 239 3.84 -9.27 6.88
N TYR A 240 4.40 -8.41 7.72
CA TYR A 240 4.34 -6.97 7.51
C TYR A 240 5.10 -6.56 6.23
N ALA A 241 6.29 -7.10 6.01
CA ALA A 241 7.09 -6.84 4.82
C ALA A 241 6.34 -7.18 3.50
N LYS A 242 5.68 -8.35 3.44
CA LYS A 242 4.82 -8.73 2.29
C LYS A 242 3.67 -7.77 2.08
N GLU A 243 3.05 -7.28 3.15
CA GLU A 243 1.95 -6.31 3.04
C GLU A 243 2.44 -4.98 2.47
N LEU A 244 3.62 -4.49 2.91
CA LEU A 244 4.25 -3.30 2.32
C LEU A 244 4.54 -3.49 0.83
N ALA A 245 5.18 -4.61 0.46
CA ALA A 245 5.48 -4.93 -0.93
C ALA A 245 4.21 -5.01 -1.80
N ARG A 246 3.11 -5.55 -1.28
CA ARG A 246 1.81 -5.58 -1.98
C ARG A 246 1.19 -4.20 -2.15
N ARG A 247 1.26 -3.34 -1.12
CA ARG A 247 0.75 -1.96 -1.22
C ARG A 247 1.53 -1.16 -2.25
N ASN A 248 2.86 -1.29 -2.23
CA ASN A 248 3.72 -0.69 -3.26
C ASN A 248 3.39 -1.21 -4.65
N ALA A 249 3.29 -2.53 -4.82
CA ALA A 249 2.91 -3.15 -6.09
C ALA A 249 1.57 -2.64 -6.61
N ARG A 250 0.57 -2.42 -5.74
CA ARG A 250 -0.71 -1.82 -6.14
C ARG A 250 -0.54 -0.40 -6.66
N GLY A 251 0.27 0.42 -5.99
CA GLY A 251 0.49 1.82 -6.37
C GLY A 251 1.16 2.00 -7.73
N ILE A 252 1.99 1.03 -8.13
CA ILE A 252 2.72 1.05 -9.40
C ILE A 252 2.16 0.07 -10.45
N GLY A 253 0.97 -0.51 -10.21
CA GLY A 253 0.29 -1.39 -11.16
C GLY A 253 0.93 -2.77 -11.35
N TRP A 254 1.84 -3.19 -10.48
CA TRP A 254 2.46 -4.52 -10.61
C TRP A 254 1.47 -5.64 -10.36
N HIS A 255 1.58 -6.66 -11.22
CA HIS A 255 0.85 -7.90 -11.04
C HIS A 255 1.36 -8.64 -9.79
N SER A 256 0.47 -9.29 -9.05
CA SER A 256 0.83 -9.94 -7.79
C SER A 256 1.89 -11.05 -7.92
N GLN A 257 2.04 -11.60 -9.12
CA GLN A 257 2.96 -12.69 -9.46
C GLN A 257 4.43 -12.30 -9.51
N VAL A 258 4.72 -11.00 -9.62
CA VAL A 258 6.11 -10.50 -9.72
C VAL A 258 6.56 -9.86 -8.41
N ILE A 259 5.73 -9.86 -7.36
CA ILE A 259 6.03 -9.14 -6.11
C ILE A 259 7.31 -9.67 -5.46
N ASN A 260 7.49 -10.99 -5.35
CA ASN A 260 8.68 -11.56 -4.72
C ASN A 260 9.94 -11.34 -5.57
N GLU A 261 9.85 -11.61 -6.87
CA GLU A 261 10.91 -11.31 -7.85
C GLU A 261 11.36 -9.86 -7.76
N LYS A 262 10.41 -8.92 -7.86
CA LYS A 262 10.70 -7.49 -7.81
C LYS A 262 11.18 -7.01 -6.45
N SER A 263 10.74 -7.64 -5.37
CA SER A 263 11.29 -7.37 -4.04
C SER A 263 12.75 -7.80 -3.95
N VAL A 264 13.11 -8.97 -4.49
CA VAL A 264 14.51 -9.43 -4.56
C VAL A 264 15.36 -8.48 -5.42
N GLU A 265 14.87 -8.08 -6.60
CA GLU A 265 15.53 -7.07 -7.45
C GLU A 265 15.74 -5.75 -6.70
N TYR A 266 14.71 -5.27 -6.00
CA TYR A 266 14.74 -4.04 -5.22
C TYR A 266 15.81 -4.09 -4.12
N PHE A 267 15.87 -5.16 -3.33
CA PHE A 267 16.87 -5.29 -2.27
C PHE A 267 18.29 -5.51 -2.82
N ALA A 268 18.44 -6.15 -3.97
CA ALA A 268 19.73 -6.26 -4.65
C ALA A 268 20.21 -4.89 -5.14
N ALA A 269 19.31 -4.07 -5.72
CA ALA A 269 19.62 -2.73 -6.19
C ALA A 269 20.08 -1.79 -5.05
N LEU A 270 19.47 -1.89 -3.86
CA LEU A 270 19.92 -1.15 -2.67
C LEU A 270 21.37 -1.44 -2.27
N LYS A 271 21.88 -2.65 -2.59
CA LYS A 271 23.24 -3.10 -2.23
C LYS A 271 24.29 -2.86 -3.33
N GLN A 272 23.88 -2.41 -4.52
CA GLN A 272 24.75 -2.37 -5.71
C GLN A 272 24.82 -1.01 -6.42
N ARG A 273 23.94 -0.06 -6.09
CA ARG A 273 23.89 1.28 -6.72
C ARG A 273 24.65 2.33 -5.91
N ASP A 274 24.67 3.58 -6.40
CA ASP A 274 25.23 4.78 -5.74
C ASP A 274 24.76 4.97 -4.28
N ASP A 275 23.67 4.30 -3.89
CA ASP A 275 23.10 4.31 -2.56
C ASP A 275 23.85 3.39 -1.55
N LYS A 276 24.74 2.51 -2.01
CA LYS A 276 25.32 1.41 -1.24
C LYS A 276 25.99 1.87 0.06
N ASP A 277 26.89 2.85 -0.03
CA ASP A 277 27.67 3.29 1.14
C ASP A 277 26.76 3.93 2.20
N THR A 278 25.79 4.73 1.77
CA THR A 278 24.81 5.34 2.68
C THR A 278 23.89 4.26 3.28
N PHE A 279 23.49 3.26 2.48
CA PHE A 279 22.71 2.12 2.96
C PHE A 279 23.45 1.30 4.02
N GLU A 280 24.72 0.95 3.77
CA GLU A 280 25.54 0.21 4.72
C GLU A 280 25.72 1.01 6.01
N ARG A 281 25.99 2.31 5.92
CA ARG A 281 26.09 3.22 7.07
C ARG A 281 24.80 3.24 7.90
N ILE A 282 23.63 3.36 7.25
CA ILE A 282 22.34 3.34 7.94
C ILE A 282 22.13 1.99 8.63
N ILE A 283 22.26 0.88 7.91
CA ILE A 283 22.04 -0.46 8.47
C ILE A 283 23.01 -0.76 9.64
N GLN A 284 24.27 -0.32 9.55
CA GLN A 284 25.27 -0.49 10.60
C GLN A 284 25.01 0.36 11.84
N SER A 285 24.34 1.50 11.70
CA SER A 285 23.91 2.33 12.83
C SER A 285 22.70 1.76 13.57
N LEU A 286 21.86 0.95 12.89
CA LEU A 286 20.67 0.40 13.53
C LEU A 286 21.03 -0.68 14.57
N PRO A 287 20.28 -0.74 15.69
CA PRO A 287 20.38 -1.83 16.66
C PRO A 287 20.28 -3.22 16.00
N VAL A 288 20.99 -4.20 16.57
CA VAL A 288 21.12 -5.56 16.03
C VAL A 288 19.77 -6.20 15.71
N GLY A 289 18.76 -6.00 16.57
CA GLY A 289 17.41 -6.54 16.34
C GLY A 289 16.74 -6.03 15.06
N TYR A 290 16.85 -4.72 14.76
CA TYR A 290 16.27 -4.13 13.54
C TYR A 290 17.05 -4.52 12.29
N ARG A 291 18.38 -4.58 12.40
CA ARG A 291 19.25 -5.08 11.33
C ARG A 291 18.93 -6.53 10.98
N LYS A 292 18.80 -7.38 11.99
CA LYS A 292 18.46 -8.80 11.81
C LYS A 292 17.12 -8.94 11.10
N LYS A 293 16.08 -8.23 11.55
CA LYS A 293 14.75 -8.23 10.89
C LYS A 293 14.82 -7.85 9.42
N PHE A 294 15.57 -6.81 9.08
CA PHE A 294 15.75 -6.40 7.69
C PHE A 294 16.32 -7.54 6.85
N PHE A 295 17.43 -8.15 7.27
CA PHE A 295 18.06 -9.24 6.52
C PHE A 295 17.23 -10.52 6.52
N ASP A 296 16.54 -10.86 7.62
CA ASP A 296 15.59 -11.97 7.68
C ASP A 296 14.45 -11.76 6.66
N ASN A 297 13.94 -10.54 6.52
CA ASN A 297 12.91 -10.20 5.53
C ASN A 297 13.43 -10.31 4.10
N VAL A 298 14.62 -9.78 3.81
CA VAL A 298 15.27 -9.91 2.49
C VAL A 298 15.44 -11.39 2.11
N GLU A 299 15.90 -12.21 3.06
CA GLU A 299 16.09 -13.64 2.85
C GLU A 299 14.76 -14.36 2.64
N SER A 300 13.74 -14.03 3.43
CA SER A 300 12.40 -14.60 3.29
C SER A 300 11.77 -14.30 1.92
N PHE A 301 12.04 -13.13 1.34
CA PHE A 301 11.63 -12.81 -0.04
C PHE A 301 12.37 -13.66 -1.08
N ARG A 302 13.67 -13.90 -0.88
CA ARG A 302 14.47 -14.79 -1.74
C ARG A 302 13.94 -16.22 -1.71
N GLU A 303 13.74 -16.78 -0.52
CA GLU A 303 13.15 -18.11 -0.34
C GLU A 303 11.72 -18.21 -0.90
N ALA A 304 10.93 -17.14 -0.81
CA ALA A 304 9.60 -17.10 -1.41
C ALA A 304 9.66 -17.11 -2.94
N TRP A 305 10.61 -16.37 -3.53
CA TRP A 305 10.81 -16.34 -4.98
C TRP A 305 11.38 -17.67 -5.51
N GLU A 306 12.35 -18.27 -4.82
CA GLU A 306 12.90 -19.59 -5.18
C GLU A 306 11.80 -20.67 -5.20
N ARG A 307 10.94 -20.70 -4.18
CA ARG A 307 9.77 -21.60 -4.16
C ARG A 307 8.79 -21.33 -5.31
N GLU A 308 8.58 -20.07 -5.69
CA GLU A 308 7.77 -19.74 -6.87
C GLU A 308 8.38 -20.28 -8.16
N LEU A 309 9.71 -20.23 -8.31
CA LEU A 309 10.40 -20.77 -9.47
C LEU A 309 10.31 -22.30 -9.53
N GLU A 310 10.44 -22.98 -8.40
CA GLU A 310 10.27 -24.44 -8.29
C GLU A 310 8.86 -24.87 -8.68
N ILE A 311 7.83 -24.23 -8.11
CA ILE A 311 6.43 -24.54 -8.43
C ILE A 311 6.12 -24.28 -9.90
N LYS A 312 6.59 -23.16 -10.45
CA LYS A 312 6.45 -22.85 -11.90
C LYS A 312 7.14 -23.92 -12.76
N ALA A 313 8.30 -24.41 -12.35
CA ALA A 313 9.00 -25.48 -13.07
C ALA A 313 8.20 -26.79 -13.05
N SER A 314 7.67 -27.20 -11.89
CA SER A 314 6.83 -28.40 -11.77
C SER A 314 5.51 -28.29 -12.54
N LEU A 315 4.88 -27.12 -12.57
CA LEU A 315 3.70 -26.87 -13.41
C LEU A 315 4.02 -27.02 -14.91
N ARG A 316 5.15 -26.47 -15.38
CA ARG A 316 5.59 -26.61 -16.78
C ARG A 316 5.91 -28.05 -17.18
N LYS A 317 6.40 -28.85 -16.23
CA LYS A 317 6.67 -30.28 -16.42
C LYS A 317 5.43 -31.17 -16.25
N ASN A 318 4.26 -30.59 -15.96
CA ASN A 318 3.02 -31.30 -15.60
C ASN A 318 3.16 -32.25 -14.38
N GLU A 319 4.13 -32.00 -13.49
CA GLU A 319 4.26 -32.71 -12.21
C GLU A 319 3.20 -32.24 -11.20
N ILE A 320 2.78 -30.98 -11.37
CA ILE A 320 1.68 -30.34 -10.65
C ILE A 320 0.63 -29.95 -11.68
N SER A 321 -0.64 -30.14 -11.35
CA SER A 321 -1.78 -29.62 -12.12
C SER A 321 -2.79 -28.95 -11.20
N PHE A 322 -3.55 -28.00 -11.73
CA PHE A 322 -4.61 -27.33 -10.97
C PHE A 322 -5.96 -27.96 -11.24
N VAL A 323 -6.75 -28.09 -10.17
CA VAL A 323 -8.15 -28.54 -10.21
C VAL A 323 -8.99 -27.56 -9.41
N THR A 324 -10.12 -27.13 -9.94
CA THR A 324 -11.08 -26.28 -9.21
C THR A 324 -12.24 -27.11 -8.68
N VAL A 325 -12.63 -26.88 -7.43
CA VAL A 325 -13.75 -27.59 -6.78
C VAL A 325 -14.75 -26.59 -6.22
N VAL A 326 -16.03 -26.75 -6.58
CA VAL A 326 -17.14 -26.01 -5.96
C VAL A 326 -17.50 -26.70 -4.65
N GLU A 327 -17.16 -26.08 -3.53
CA GLU A 327 -17.28 -26.73 -2.21
C GLU A 327 -18.71 -26.76 -1.67
N ASN A 328 -19.54 -25.79 -2.06
CA ASN A 328 -20.91 -25.67 -1.59
C ASN A 328 -21.91 -25.73 -2.73
N THR A 329 -22.19 -26.93 -3.22
CA THR A 329 -23.20 -27.14 -4.26
C THR A 329 -24.61 -26.91 -3.72
N ILE A 330 -25.54 -26.52 -4.60
CA ILE A 330 -26.94 -26.18 -4.28
C ILE A 330 -27.66 -27.33 -3.51
N HIS A 331 -27.20 -28.56 -3.71
CA HIS A 331 -27.84 -29.78 -3.22
C HIS A 331 -27.13 -30.45 -2.03
N GLU A 332 -25.92 -30.04 -1.62
CA GLU A 332 -25.15 -30.68 -0.55
C GLU A 332 -24.68 -29.64 0.50
N ARG A 333 -25.63 -29.12 1.26
CA ARG A 333 -25.47 -27.95 2.16
C ARG A 333 -24.55 -28.20 3.37
N ASP A 334 -24.29 -29.46 3.72
CA ASP A 334 -23.57 -29.86 4.95
C ASP A 334 -22.11 -30.33 4.70
N LYS A 335 -21.55 -30.12 3.49
CA LYS A 335 -20.23 -30.64 3.11
C LYS A 335 -19.02 -29.81 3.55
N ILE A 336 -19.21 -28.55 3.97
CA ILE A 336 -18.08 -27.71 4.39
C ILE A 336 -17.57 -28.21 5.75
N SER A 337 -16.45 -28.92 5.74
CA SER A 337 -15.78 -29.36 6.96
C SER A 337 -15.10 -28.18 7.68
N THR A 338 -14.90 -28.34 8.99
CA THR A 338 -14.11 -27.38 9.78
C THR A 338 -12.68 -27.26 9.24
N ASP A 339 -12.09 -28.38 8.78
CA ASP A 339 -10.74 -28.41 8.20
C ASP A 339 -10.63 -27.60 6.90
N LEU A 340 -11.66 -27.65 6.05
CA LEU A 340 -11.75 -26.82 4.85
C LEU A 340 -11.79 -25.34 5.22
N CYS A 341 -12.68 -24.99 6.17
CA CYS A 341 -12.78 -23.62 6.67
C CYS A 341 -11.44 -23.12 7.22
N ASP A 342 -10.75 -23.93 8.05
CA ASP A 342 -9.46 -23.56 8.62
C ASP A 342 -8.36 -23.43 7.57
N THR A 343 -8.39 -24.24 6.52
CA THR A 343 -7.46 -24.11 5.39
C THR A 343 -7.71 -22.82 4.61
N VAL A 344 -8.97 -22.48 4.32
CA VAL A 344 -9.34 -21.20 3.69
C VAL A 344 -8.90 -20.02 4.57
N MET A 345 -9.08 -20.11 5.89
CA MET A 345 -8.63 -19.08 6.83
C MET A 345 -7.12 -18.90 6.81
N LYS A 346 -6.34 -19.99 6.80
CA LYS A 346 -4.88 -19.94 6.69
C LYS A 346 -4.43 -19.20 5.42
N ILE A 347 -5.02 -19.54 4.28
CA ILE A 347 -4.73 -18.87 2.99
C ILE A 347 -5.16 -17.40 3.07
N ARG A 348 -6.33 -17.09 3.63
CA ARG A 348 -6.79 -15.71 3.83
C ARG A 348 -5.81 -14.89 4.66
N HIS A 349 -5.26 -15.46 5.73
CA HIS A 349 -4.32 -14.78 6.61
C HIS A 349 -2.98 -14.47 5.92
N GLU A 350 -2.65 -15.14 4.82
CA GLU A 350 -1.52 -14.73 3.98
C GLU A 350 -1.76 -13.38 3.28
N TYR A 351 -3.02 -12.96 3.09
CA TYR A 351 -3.43 -11.75 2.36
C TYR A 351 -4.04 -10.66 3.24
N CYS A 352 -4.70 -11.06 4.33
CA CYS A 352 -5.34 -10.17 5.29
C CYS A 352 -4.73 -10.44 6.68
N SER A 353 -4.09 -9.46 7.29
CA SER A 353 -3.55 -9.63 8.65
C SER A 353 -4.66 -10.09 9.62
N PRO A 354 -4.40 -11.06 10.53
CA PRO A 354 -5.38 -11.56 11.51
C PRO A 354 -5.97 -10.50 12.44
N ILE A 355 -5.33 -9.32 12.51
CA ILE A 355 -5.77 -8.19 13.34
C ILE A 355 -7.06 -7.54 12.78
N ASN A 356 -7.52 -7.94 11.59
CA ASN A 356 -8.83 -7.58 11.07
C ASN A 356 -9.89 -8.42 11.81
N PHE A 357 -10.63 -7.78 12.73
CA PHE A 357 -11.64 -8.33 13.65
C PHE A 357 -12.84 -9.09 13.00
N HIS A 358 -12.75 -9.46 11.72
CA HIS A 358 -13.81 -10.09 10.93
C HIS A 358 -13.64 -11.59 10.72
N ASP A 359 -12.64 -12.24 11.32
CA ASP A 359 -12.46 -13.69 11.18
C ASP A 359 -13.73 -14.49 11.54
N ARG A 360 -14.45 -14.06 12.58
CA ARG A 360 -15.72 -14.69 12.97
C ARG A 360 -16.79 -14.54 11.89
N GLU A 361 -16.90 -13.35 11.30
CA GLU A 361 -17.92 -13.07 10.28
C GLU A 361 -17.58 -13.72 8.95
N PHE A 362 -16.30 -13.69 8.57
CA PHE A 362 -15.80 -14.39 7.40
C PHE A 362 -16.03 -15.89 7.54
N ARG A 363 -15.69 -16.49 8.69
CA ARG A 363 -16.01 -17.90 9.00
C ARG A 363 -17.50 -18.16 8.85
N LYS A 364 -18.37 -17.35 9.47
CA LYS A 364 -19.84 -17.49 9.31
C LYS A 364 -20.28 -17.43 7.85
N SER A 365 -19.69 -16.55 7.06
CA SER A 365 -20.04 -16.39 5.65
C SER A 365 -19.58 -17.56 4.76
N ILE A 366 -18.56 -18.33 5.16
CA ILE A 366 -18.17 -19.58 4.48
C ILE A 366 -19.33 -20.59 4.55
N PHE A 367 -19.96 -20.71 5.71
CA PHE A 367 -21.08 -21.64 5.94
C PHE A 367 -22.44 -21.10 5.44
N ASP A 368 -22.50 -19.90 4.87
CA ASP A 368 -23.74 -19.34 4.35
C ASP A 368 -24.16 -20.07 3.06
N PRO A 369 -25.39 -20.62 2.96
CA PRO A 369 -25.83 -21.38 1.79
C PRO A 369 -25.85 -20.58 0.47
N SER A 370 -25.94 -19.25 0.56
CA SER A 370 -25.92 -18.38 -0.63
C SER A 370 -24.51 -18.07 -1.12
N THR A 371 -23.49 -18.38 -0.32
CA THR A 371 -22.10 -18.20 -0.70
C THR A 371 -21.76 -19.15 -1.84
N ILE A 372 -20.95 -18.69 -2.80
CA ILE A 372 -20.24 -19.53 -3.75
C ILE A 372 -18.81 -19.62 -3.21
N LEU A 373 -18.36 -20.83 -2.87
CA LEU A 373 -16.98 -21.09 -2.47
C LEU A 373 -16.36 -22.07 -3.46
N ILE A 374 -15.25 -21.66 -4.06
CA ILE A 374 -14.49 -22.48 -5.00
C ILE A 374 -13.05 -22.54 -4.51
N THR A 375 -12.51 -23.75 -4.40
CA THR A 375 -11.11 -23.97 -4.07
C THR A 375 -10.30 -24.29 -5.32
N LEU A 376 -9.01 -23.92 -5.27
CA LEU A 376 -7.98 -24.33 -6.22
C LEU A 376 -7.12 -25.38 -5.52
N ARG A 377 -7.02 -26.56 -6.11
CA ARG A 377 -6.32 -27.71 -5.55
C ARG A 377 -5.23 -28.21 -6.49
N VAL A 378 -4.26 -28.91 -5.93
CA VAL A 378 -3.16 -29.53 -6.67
C VAL A 378 -3.47 -31.00 -6.95
N ASN A 379 -3.29 -31.41 -8.21
CA ASN A 379 -3.32 -32.78 -8.75
C ASN A 379 -4.67 -33.52 -8.71
N SER A 380 -5.56 -33.20 -7.77
CA SER A 380 -6.86 -33.85 -7.63
C SER A 380 -7.86 -32.93 -6.90
N ASP A 381 -9.14 -33.23 -7.08
CA ASP A 381 -10.28 -32.65 -6.34
C ASP A 381 -10.24 -32.90 -4.83
N VAL A 382 -9.55 -33.93 -4.35
CA VAL A 382 -9.25 -34.15 -2.92
C VAL A 382 -7.84 -33.70 -2.52
N GLY A 383 -7.10 -33.11 -3.46
CA GLY A 383 -5.74 -32.64 -3.25
C GLY A 383 -5.62 -31.43 -2.34
N GLN A 384 -4.38 -31.01 -2.10
CA GLN A 384 -4.06 -29.85 -1.26
C GLN A 384 -4.70 -28.58 -1.82
N ILE A 385 -5.42 -27.85 -0.98
CA ILE A 385 -5.96 -26.53 -1.32
C ILE A 385 -4.82 -25.51 -1.31
N VAL A 386 -4.62 -24.86 -2.44
CA VAL A 386 -3.61 -23.83 -2.65
C VAL A 386 -4.21 -22.48 -3.03
N GLY A 387 -5.53 -22.38 -3.17
CA GLY A 387 -6.21 -21.11 -3.35
C GLY A 387 -7.72 -21.25 -3.20
N TYR A 388 -8.41 -20.12 -3.18
CA TYR A 388 -9.86 -20.07 -3.20
C TYR A 388 -10.38 -18.75 -3.78
N VAL A 389 -11.63 -18.78 -4.20
CA VAL A 389 -12.46 -17.60 -4.42
C VAL A 389 -13.79 -17.80 -3.71
N LYS A 390 -14.29 -16.73 -3.12
CA LYS A 390 -15.58 -16.71 -2.44
C LYS A 390 -16.40 -15.53 -2.92
N GLY A 391 -17.71 -15.63 -2.81
CA GLY A 391 -18.61 -14.52 -3.03
C GLY A 391 -20.04 -14.88 -2.69
N GLY A 392 -20.95 -13.93 -2.78
CA GLY A 392 -22.36 -14.13 -2.43
C GLY A 392 -23.25 -13.04 -3.02
N PRO A 393 -24.57 -13.10 -2.77
CA PRO A 393 -25.50 -12.10 -3.24
C PRO A 393 -25.00 -10.68 -2.94
N LEU A 394 -25.01 -9.80 -3.93
CA LEU A 394 -24.47 -8.43 -3.83
C LEU A 394 -25.04 -7.68 -2.61
N GLU A 395 -26.29 -7.96 -2.24
CA GLU A 395 -26.96 -7.37 -1.09
C GLU A 395 -26.29 -7.67 0.25
N LYS A 396 -25.57 -8.80 0.38
CA LYS A 396 -24.83 -9.18 1.59
C LYS A 396 -23.51 -8.42 1.73
N HIS A 397 -23.05 -7.79 0.65
CA HIS A 397 -21.81 -7.02 0.60
C HIS A 397 -22.04 -5.50 0.66
N ARG A 398 -23.26 -5.06 1.01
CA ARG A 398 -23.55 -3.65 1.23
C ARG A 398 -22.53 -3.03 2.19
N PRO A 399 -22.15 -1.76 1.98
CA PRO A 399 -21.36 -1.05 2.96
C PRO A 399 -22.18 -1.06 4.25
N ARG A 400 -21.71 -1.79 5.26
CA ARG A 400 -22.44 -1.87 6.52
C ARG A 400 -22.58 -0.46 7.09
N HIS A 401 -23.81 0.00 7.26
CA HIS A 401 -24.10 1.17 8.08
C HIS A 401 -23.60 0.81 9.48
N GLY A 402 -22.64 1.56 10.01
CA GLY A 402 -21.98 1.17 11.27
C GLY A 402 -20.97 0.04 11.06
N GLY A 403 -19.73 0.45 10.87
CA GLY A 403 -18.53 -0.40 10.93
C GLY A 403 -17.33 0.46 11.31
N TYR A 404 -17.62 1.48 12.11
CA TYR A 404 -16.69 1.99 13.08
C TYR A 404 -16.99 1.11 14.28
N ASP A 405 -16.07 0.23 14.66
CA ASP A 405 -16.17 -0.33 16.00
C ASP A 405 -15.94 0.85 16.96
N GLU A 406 -17.01 1.31 17.61
CA GLU A 406 -16.97 2.42 18.57
C GLU A 406 -15.99 2.15 19.71
N SER A 407 -15.66 0.88 19.99
CA SER A 407 -14.62 0.51 20.95
C SER A 407 -13.19 0.55 20.38
N LEU A 408 -13.03 0.43 19.05
CA LEU A 408 -11.74 0.28 18.38
C LEU A 408 -11.38 1.34 17.35
N GLY A 409 -12.19 2.38 17.16
CA GLY A 409 -11.82 3.59 16.42
C GLY A 409 -11.28 3.38 14.99
N ARG A 410 -11.56 2.25 14.33
CA ARG A 410 -10.99 1.89 13.02
C ARG A 410 -12.08 1.84 11.96
N MET A 411 -11.79 2.35 10.77
CA MET A 411 -12.62 2.15 9.59
C MET A 411 -12.35 0.74 9.05
N ASN A 412 -13.42 -0.01 8.77
CA ASN A 412 -13.35 -1.35 8.14
C ASN A 412 -12.47 -1.32 6.88
N THR A 413 -11.26 -1.85 6.95
CA THR A 413 -10.30 -1.94 5.83
C THR A 413 -10.62 -3.08 4.85
N ILE A 414 -11.88 -3.51 4.76
CA ILE A 414 -12.24 -4.67 3.92
C ILE A 414 -12.82 -4.24 2.57
N HIS A 415 -11.99 -3.58 1.76
CA HIS A 415 -12.29 -3.40 0.33
C HIS A 415 -12.34 -4.73 -0.44
N MET A 416 -11.94 -5.84 0.18
CA MET A 416 -11.86 -7.16 -0.44
C MET A 416 -13.13 -8.00 -0.31
N GLU A 417 -13.97 -7.71 0.70
CA GLU A 417 -15.13 -8.54 1.08
C GLU A 417 -16.42 -7.71 1.17
N SER A 418 -16.36 -6.40 0.91
CA SER A 418 -17.52 -5.50 0.96
C SER A 418 -17.40 -4.36 -0.05
N LEU A 419 -18.54 -3.77 -0.43
CA LEU A 419 -18.59 -2.58 -1.26
C LEU A 419 -17.97 -1.38 -0.54
N ARG A 420 -17.21 -0.56 -1.28
CA ARG A 420 -16.71 0.71 -0.77
C ARG A 420 -17.89 1.64 -0.51
N ARG A 421 -17.75 2.54 0.47
CA ARG A 421 -18.74 3.60 0.65
C ARG A 421 -18.77 4.47 -0.62
N GLY A 422 -19.97 4.77 -1.10
CA GLY A 422 -20.17 5.52 -2.32
C GLY A 422 -20.08 4.69 -3.61
N THR A 423 -19.94 3.36 -3.52
CA THR A 423 -20.14 2.49 -4.69
C THR A 423 -21.61 2.48 -5.09
N LEU A 424 -21.91 2.94 -6.30
CA LEU A 424 -23.28 3.00 -6.82
C LEU A 424 -23.45 1.96 -7.93
N ASP A 425 -24.03 0.80 -7.58
CA ASP A 425 -24.46 -0.19 -8.57
C ASP A 425 -25.99 -0.20 -8.70
N GLN A 426 -26.48 0.05 -9.92
CA GLN A 426 -27.89 0.01 -10.28
C GLN A 426 -28.57 -1.36 -10.09
N ASN A 427 -27.81 -2.44 -9.92
CA ASN A 427 -28.32 -3.78 -9.64
C ASN A 427 -28.38 -4.10 -8.13
N LEU A 428 -27.87 -3.21 -7.27
CA LEU A 428 -27.95 -3.41 -5.83
C LEU A 428 -29.41 -3.47 -5.36
N GLY A 429 -29.80 -4.56 -4.70
CA GLY A 429 -31.16 -4.76 -4.21
C GLY A 429 -32.10 -5.47 -5.18
N LYS A 430 -31.67 -5.71 -6.43
CA LYS A 430 -32.43 -6.46 -7.43
C LYS A 430 -32.26 -7.98 -7.31
N LYS A 431 -31.36 -8.46 -6.44
CA LYS A 431 -31.08 -9.90 -6.20
C LYS A 431 -30.68 -10.66 -7.48
N ASN A 432 -30.14 -9.96 -8.47
CA ASN A 432 -29.71 -10.51 -9.75
C ASN A 432 -28.18 -10.50 -9.93
N SER A 433 -27.45 -9.96 -8.94
CA SER A 433 -26.00 -9.84 -8.98
C SER A 433 -25.35 -10.61 -7.83
N VAL A 434 -24.22 -11.23 -8.11
CA VAL A 434 -23.30 -11.78 -7.10
C VAL A 434 -22.06 -10.89 -7.02
N PHE A 435 -21.54 -10.71 -5.81
CA PHE A 435 -20.26 -10.05 -5.59
C PHE A 435 -19.18 -11.12 -5.41
N MET A 436 -18.20 -11.14 -6.29
CA MET A 436 -17.01 -11.98 -6.19
C MET A 436 -15.99 -11.24 -5.33
N GLU A 437 -15.69 -11.79 -4.15
CA GLU A 437 -14.62 -11.31 -3.29
C GLU A 437 -13.26 -11.54 -3.97
N TRP A 438 -12.20 -11.03 -3.35
CA TRP A 438 -10.86 -11.21 -3.91
C TRP A 438 -10.43 -12.67 -3.90
N MET A 439 -9.77 -13.09 -4.99
CA MET A 439 -9.14 -14.40 -5.07
C MET A 439 -7.89 -14.43 -4.20
N ALA A 440 -7.74 -15.49 -3.41
CA ALA A 440 -6.56 -15.70 -2.58
C ALA A 440 -5.89 -17.02 -2.98
N ILE A 441 -4.64 -16.96 -3.41
CA ILE A 441 -3.84 -18.12 -3.83
C ILE A 441 -2.56 -18.12 -3.03
N LYS A 442 -2.21 -19.22 -2.38
CA LYS A 442 -0.98 -19.35 -1.60
C LYS A 442 0.24 -18.89 -2.40
N THR A 443 1.14 -18.15 -1.75
CA THR A 443 2.42 -17.75 -2.36
C THR A 443 3.13 -18.96 -2.96
N GLY A 444 3.72 -18.84 -4.14
CA GLY A 444 4.23 -19.99 -4.89
C GLY A 444 3.33 -20.42 -6.06
N TYR A 445 2.01 -20.42 -5.85
CA TYR A 445 1.03 -20.90 -6.83
C TYR A 445 0.37 -19.78 -7.65
N LEU A 446 0.77 -18.54 -7.37
CA LEU A 446 0.35 -17.33 -8.07
C LEU A 446 1.25 -17.14 -9.29
N GLY A 447 0.72 -17.20 -10.52
CA GLY A 447 1.62 -17.16 -11.69
C GLY A 447 0.96 -17.60 -12.98
N GLU A 448 0.17 -18.65 -12.84
CA GLU A 448 -0.26 -19.47 -13.93
C GLU A 448 -1.79 -19.37 -14.11
N LYS A 449 -2.42 -20.43 -14.64
CA LYS A 449 -3.85 -20.49 -14.91
C LYS A 449 -4.74 -20.43 -13.65
N GLY A 450 -4.21 -20.60 -12.43
CA GLY A 450 -5.00 -20.75 -11.20
C GLY A 450 -6.02 -19.64 -10.94
N GLY A 451 -5.62 -18.36 -11.06
CA GLY A 451 -6.55 -17.24 -10.88
C GLY A 451 -7.61 -17.15 -11.98
N HIS A 452 -7.23 -17.46 -13.22
CA HIS A 452 -8.18 -17.59 -14.31
C HIS A 452 -9.19 -18.72 -14.07
N MET A 453 -8.72 -19.89 -13.62
CA MET A 453 -9.56 -21.06 -13.34
C MET A 453 -10.56 -20.78 -12.21
N LEU A 454 -10.12 -20.21 -11.09
CA LEU A 454 -11.00 -19.82 -9.98
C LEU A 454 -12.10 -18.87 -10.45
N ARG A 455 -11.72 -17.82 -11.18
CA ARG A 455 -12.68 -16.86 -11.73
C ARG A 455 -13.64 -17.51 -12.71
N SER A 456 -13.14 -18.26 -13.68
CA SER A 456 -13.98 -18.91 -14.70
C SER A 456 -14.99 -19.86 -14.07
N GLU A 457 -14.59 -20.66 -13.08
CA GLU A 457 -15.51 -21.54 -12.37
C GLU A 457 -16.52 -20.75 -11.51
N PHE A 458 -16.10 -19.62 -10.93
CA PHE A 458 -17.00 -18.72 -10.21
C PHE A 458 -18.08 -18.12 -11.11
N LEU A 459 -17.71 -17.65 -12.29
CA LEU A 459 -18.66 -17.10 -13.28
C LEU A 459 -19.67 -18.18 -13.71
N LYS A 460 -19.20 -19.41 -13.98
CA LYS A 460 -20.08 -20.54 -14.33
C LYS A 460 -21.05 -20.87 -13.21
N GLU A 461 -20.56 -20.99 -11.98
CA GLU A 461 -21.40 -21.33 -10.83
C GLU A 461 -22.41 -20.22 -10.50
N ALA A 462 -22.02 -18.95 -10.65
CA ALA A 462 -22.95 -17.82 -10.54
C ALA A 462 -24.07 -17.91 -11.59
N GLY A 463 -23.74 -18.26 -12.83
CA GLY A 463 -24.71 -18.50 -13.89
C GLY A 463 -25.65 -19.67 -13.58
N ARG A 464 -25.11 -20.81 -13.11
CA ARG A 464 -25.92 -21.98 -12.68
C ARG A 464 -26.90 -21.63 -11.56
N ARG A 465 -26.53 -20.69 -10.67
CA ARG A 465 -27.40 -20.19 -9.59
C ARG A 465 -28.40 -19.11 -10.03
N GLY A 466 -28.44 -18.79 -11.33
CA GLY A 466 -29.42 -17.86 -11.90
C GLY A 466 -29.08 -16.38 -11.73
N TYR A 467 -27.85 -16.04 -11.33
CA TYR A 467 -27.42 -14.64 -11.35
C TYR A 467 -27.25 -14.15 -12.79
N LYS A 468 -27.57 -12.88 -13.03
CA LYS A 468 -27.34 -12.21 -14.33
C LYS A 468 -25.98 -11.55 -14.40
N TYR A 469 -25.48 -11.08 -13.26
CA TYR A 469 -24.25 -10.30 -13.21
C TYR A 469 -23.30 -10.80 -12.12
N VAL A 470 -22.01 -10.72 -12.40
CA VAL A 470 -20.95 -10.85 -11.40
C VAL A 470 -20.26 -9.50 -11.26
N THR A 471 -20.07 -9.04 -10.03
CA THR A 471 -19.39 -7.78 -9.75
C THR A 471 -18.19 -8.01 -8.84
N SER A 472 -17.16 -7.18 -8.95
CA SER A 472 -15.96 -7.30 -8.11
C SER A 472 -15.11 -6.03 -8.18
N TYR A 473 -14.04 -5.99 -7.38
CA TYR A 473 -12.99 -4.98 -7.48
C TYR A 473 -11.74 -5.60 -8.09
N TYR A 474 -11.07 -4.88 -8.99
CA TYR A 474 -9.77 -5.31 -9.51
C TYR A 474 -8.94 -4.15 -10.04
N GLN A 475 -7.66 -4.38 -10.33
CA GLN A 475 -6.79 -3.36 -10.89
C GLN A 475 -7.28 -2.92 -12.27
N ARG A 476 -7.37 -1.60 -12.49
CA ARG A 476 -7.88 -0.98 -13.72
C ARG A 476 -7.25 -1.56 -14.98
N GLU A 477 -5.92 -1.65 -15.02
CA GLU A 477 -5.19 -2.17 -16.17
C GLU A 477 -5.58 -3.61 -16.51
N LEU A 478 -5.78 -4.46 -15.50
CA LEU A 478 -6.20 -5.85 -15.70
C LEU A 478 -7.66 -5.94 -16.15
N ILE A 479 -8.53 -5.05 -15.67
CA ILE A 479 -9.91 -4.94 -16.16
C ILE A 479 -9.93 -4.53 -17.63
N ILE A 480 -9.15 -3.51 -17.99
CA ILE A 480 -9.03 -3.02 -19.38
C ILE A 480 -8.47 -4.12 -20.28
N ASN A 481 -7.40 -4.81 -19.87
CA ASN A 481 -6.83 -5.92 -20.64
C ASN A 481 -7.85 -7.04 -20.89
N ARG A 482 -8.63 -7.42 -19.86
CA ARG A 482 -9.68 -8.44 -20.01
C ARG A 482 -10.81 -7.98 -20.94
N LYS A 483 -11.23 -6.72 -20.82
CA LYS A 483 -12.22 -6.11 -21.72
C LYS A 483 -11.73 -6.10 -23.16
N ASN A 484 -10.46 -5.73 -23.40
CA ASN A 484 -9.83 -5.74 -24.72
C ASN A 484 -9.71 -7.15 -25.30
N LYS A 485 -9.64 -8.19 -24.45
CA LYS A 485 -9.70 -9.61 -24.84
C LYS A 485 -11.13 -10.13 -25.10
N GLY A 486 -12.13 -9.25 -25.07
CA GLY A 486 -13.52 -9.59 -25.42
C GLY A 486 -14.39 -10.05 -24.25
N GLU A 487 -13.92 -10.00 -23.00
CA GLU A 487 -14.81 -10.27 -21.87
C GLU A 487 -15.88 -9.15 -21.74
N PRO A 488 -17.17 -9.48 -21.49
CA PRO A 488 -18.27 -8.51 -21.42
C PRO A 488 -18.23 -7.74 -20.09
N ILE A 489 -17.24 -6.86 -19.96
CA ILE A 489 -16.95 -6.09 -18.74
C ILE A 489 -17.37 -4.63 -18.88
N GLU A 490 -18.11 -4.17 -17.89
CA GLU A 490 -18.44 -2.76 -17.65
C GLU A 490 -17.69 -2.26 -16.41
N ILE A 491 -16.95 -1.15 -16.54
CA ILE A 491 -16.41 -0.44 -15.37
C ILE A 491 -17.55 0.42 -14.81
N VAL A 492 -18.09 0.02 -13.66
CA VAL A 492 -19.23 0.69 -13.02
C VAL A 492 -18.75 1.92 -12.24
N GLN A 493 -17.60 1.82 -11.58
CA GLN A 493 -17.03 2.95 -10.84
C GLN A 493 -15.51 2.91 -10.74
N GLN A 494 -14.88 4.05 -11.03
CA GLN A 494 -13.45 4.23 -10.97
C GLN A 494 -12.98 4.75 -9.61
N TYR A 495 -11.83 4.25 -9.14
CA TYR A 495 -11.16 4.74 -7.93
C TYR A 495 -9.70 5.07 -8.23
N ASP A 496 -9.44 6.31 -8.63
CA ASP A 496 -8.16 6.73 -9.21
C ASP A 496 -6.96 6.57 -8.28
N ALA A 497 -7.07 7.00 -7.02
CA ALA A 497 -5.93 6.96 -6.08
C ALA A 497 -5.29 5.57 -5.94
N ALA A 498 -6.09 4.50 -5.98
CA ALA A 498 -5.59 3.11 -5.85
C ALA A 498 -5.66 2.32 -7.17
N MET A 499 -6.24 2.88 -8.23
CA MET A 499 -6.53 2.21 -9.51
C MET A 499 -7.23 0.84 -9.35
N ILE A 500 -8.04 0.69 -8.30
CA ILE A 500 -8.84 -0.52 -8.02
C ILE A 500 -10.29 -0.19 -8.30
N ASP A 501 -10.74 -0.50 -9.50
CA ASP A 501 -12.07 -0.14 -9.99
C ASP A 501 -13.11 -1.22 -9.66
N TYR A 502 -14.35 -0.77 -9.47
CA TYR A 502 -15.50 -1.65 -9.36
C TYR A 502 -16.05 -1.94 -10.75
N TYR A 503 -16.14 -3.22 -11.10
CA TYR A 503 -16.57 -3.66 -12.42
C TYR A 503 -17.68 -4.72 -12.33
N ARG A 504 -18.39 -4.88 -13.45
CA ARG A 504 -19.47 -5.82 -13.63
C ARG A 504 -19.25 -6.63 -14.90
N VAL A 505 -19.57 -7.92 -14.82
CA VAL A 505 -19.59 -8.88 -15.93
C VAL A 505 -21.03 -9.29 -16.19
N ASP A 506 -21.46 -9.22 -17.45
CA ASP A 506 -22.75 -9.76 -17.88
C ASP A 506 -22.62 -11.25 -18.22
N LEU A 507 -23.31 -12.10 -17.45
CA LEU A 507 -23.23 -13.55 -17.61
C LEU A 507 -24.00 -14.04 -18.85
N SER A 508 -25.00 -13.32 -19.36
CA SER A 508 -25.72 -13.77 -20.56
C SER A 508 -24.85 -13.67 -21.82
N GLN A 509 -23.99 -12.64 -21.88
CA GLN A 509 -23.06 -12.42 -22.99
C GLN A 509 -21.86 -13.36 -22.93
N LEU A 510 -21.57 -13.93 -21.76
CA LEU A 510 -20.49 -14.91 -21.60
C LEU A 510 -20.80 -16.23 -22.29
N VAL A 511 -22.08 -16.63 -22.33
CA VAL A 511 -22.54 -17.86 -23.00
C VAL A 511 -22.40 -17.74 -24.53
N GLU A 512 -22.65 -16.55 -25.09
CA GLU A 512 -22.50 -16.26 -26.53
C GLU A 512 -21.02 -16.21 -26.97
N SER A 513 -20.10 -15.87 -26.07
CA SER A 513 -18.66 -15.84 -26.34
C SER A 513 -17.96 -17.22 -26.33
N ILE A 514 -18.63 -18.27 -25.84
CA ILE A 514 -18.11 -19.65 -25.75
C ILE A 514 -18.70 -20.54 -26.88
N SER A 515 -19.71 -20.05 -27.61
CA SER A 515 -20.21 -20.73 -28.80
C SER A 515 -19.29 -20.53 -30.01
N VAL A 516 -18.57 -21.61 -30.33
CA VAL A 516 -17.89 -21.95 -31.61
C VAL A 516 -16.54 -21.28 -31.86
N GLN A 517 -15.46 -21.92 -31.40
CA GLN A 517 -14.45 -22.58 -32.26
C GLN A 517 -13.56 -23.55 -31.47
#